data_AF-A0A098S7W6-F1
#
_entry.id   AF-A0A098S7W6-F1
#
_cell.length_a   1.000
_cell.length_b   1.000
_cell.length_c   1.000
_cell.angle_alpha   90.00
_cell.angle_beta   90.00
_cell.angle_gamma   90.00
#
_symmetry.space_group_name_H-M   'P 1'
#
loop_
_entity.id
_entity.type
_entity.pdbx_description
1 polymer ?
#
loop_
_entity_poly.entity_id
_entity_poly.type
_entity_poly.pdbx_seq_one_letter_code
_entity_poly.pdbx_strand_id
1 'polypeptide(L)'
;MLRYFLPLSFLLLSTAICFAQDKETLRQLPPEAVQLYPTLEDMEGYAVGQYKDYLLIFGGSIRSKISDNNYQDFPNLDILLIDFNENRASAYTNGSYEGSLGEQISATGLSYYQNDGLLYLLGGYGYSETHNQFITFPYITVINVKQTVLSLLNGMDPVASFYQLCDDRMAVFDAEMDYNGDEFFLMNGKFAYKLRPFADNPRYVEEKYNEEIRTFKISKDGAEWHLEHFETWYDLEAFREQYGTLIPERIEQQLQQLQQSRNLSQ
;
A
#
# COMPACT_ATOMS: atom_id res chain seq x y z
N MET A 1 -34.65 50.99 -48.95
CA MET A 1 -35.12 50.04 -47.95
C MET A 1 -34.68 48.64 -48.37
N LEU A 2 -33.57 48.14 -47.82
CA LEU A 2 -33.16 46.75 -47.99
C LEU A 2 -32.71 46.24 -46.62
N ARG A 3 -33.35 45.15 -46.19
CA ARG A 3 -33.47 44.63 -44.83
C ARG A 3 -32.74 43.29 -44.76
N TYR A 4 -31.84 43.16 -43.78
CA TYR A 4 -31.31 41.93 -43.14
C TYR A 4 -30.53 40.93 -44.05
N PHE A 5 -29.58 40.10 -43.59
CA PHE A 5 -29.40 39.43 -42.30
C PHE A 5 -27.91 39.21 -42.01
N LEU A 6 -27.48 39.43 -40.77
CA LEU A 6 -26.19 38.97 -40.23
C LEU A 6 -26.41 37.57 -39.65
N PRO A 7 -25.67 36.51 -40.02
CA PRO A 7 -25.77 35.24 -39.33
C PRO A 7 -24.97 35.33 -38.01
N LEU A 8 -25.68 35.21 -36.89
CA LEU A 8 -25.12 35.03 -35.56
C LEU A 8 -24.60 33.59 -35.47
N SER A 9 -23.30 33.39 -35.70
CA SER A 9 -22.62 32.12 -35.49
C SER A 9 -22.52 31.85 -33.99
N PHE A 10 -23.38 30.97 -33.49
CA PHE A 10 -23.36 30.48 -32.11
C PHE A 10 -22.20 29.48 -31.96
N LEU A 11 -21.12 29.92 -31.32
CA LEU A 11 -19.96 29.09 -31.02
C LEU A 11 -20.30 28.24 -29.79
N LEU A 12 -20.72 27.01 -30.02
CA LEU A 12 -20.92 26.00 -28.96
C LEU A 12 -19.55 25.64 -28.40
N LEU A 13 -19.19 26.28 -27.29
CA LEU A 13 -18.04 25.91 -26.48
C LEU A 13 -18.36 24.57 -25.81
N SER A 14 -17.89 23.46 -26.38
CA SER A 14 -17.96 22.16 -25.73
C SER A 14 -17.04 22.18 -24.51
N THR A 15 -17.62 22.25 -23.31
CA THR A 15 -16.90 21.95 -22.07
C THR A 15 -16.52 20.47 -22.12
N ALA A 16 -15.25 20.18 -22.44
CA ALA A 16 -14.69 18.87 -22.18
C ALA A 16 -14.75 18.66 -20.66
N ILE A 17 -15.65 17.79 -20.21
CA ILE A 17 -15.62 17.28 -18.83
C ILE A 17 -14.35 16.43 -18.77
N CYS A 18 -13.26 17.02 -18.32
CA CYS A 18 -12.09 16.25 -17.92
C CYS A 18 -12.52 15.54 -16.63
N PHE A 19 -12.81 14.25 -16.69
CA PHE A 19 -12.81 13.44 -15.49
C PHE A 19 -11.40 13.55 -14.92
N ALA A 20 -11.24 14.24 -13.79
CA ALA A 20 -10.10 13.98 -12.94
C ALA A 20 -10.19 12.49 -12.60
N GLN A 21 -9.21 11.70 -13.02
CA GLN A 21 -9.07 10.36 -12.45
C GLN A 21 -8.82 10.58 -10.97
N ASP A 22 -9.71 10.09 -10.11
CA ASP A 22 -9.45 10.01 -8.67
C ASP A 22 -8.18 9.16 -8.49
N LYS A 23 -7.07 9.88 -8.32
CA LYS A 23 -5.71 9.37 -8.19
C LYS A 23 -5.40 9.17 -6.71
N GLU A 24 -6.22 8.38 -6.03
CA GLU A 24 -6.02 8.08 -4.61
C GLU A 24 -5.74 6.59 -4.37
N THR A 25 -5.13 6.34 -3.22
CA THR A 25 -4.93 4.98 -2.71
C THR A 25 -6.25 4.48 -2.14
N LEU A 26 -6.77 3.38 -2.67
CA LEU A 26 -7.93 2.71 -2.09
C LEU A 26 -7.53 2.05 -0.77
N ARG A 27 -8.03 2.56 0.35
CA ARG A 27 -7.72 2.05 1.70
C ARG A 27 -8.82 1.19 2.32
N GLN A 28 -10.06 1.42 1.92
CA GLN A 28 -11.22 0.65 2.37
C GLN A 28 -11.75 -0.15 1.19
N LEU A 29 -11.93 -1.44 1.39
CA LEU A 29 -12.48 -2.30 0.36
C LEU A 29 -13.96 -1.94 0.12
N PRO A 30 -14.39 -1.82 -1.14
CA PRO A 30 -15.80 -1.73 -1.46
C PRO A 30 -16.53 -2.96 -0.92
N PRO A 31 -17.76 -2.82 -0.36
CA PRO A 31 -18.54 -3.96 0.12
C PRO A 31 -18.75 -5.03 -0.96
N GLU A 32 -18.82 -4.64 -2.24
CA GLU A 32 -18.91 -5.58 -3.36
C GLU A 32 -17.68 -6.49 -3.46
N ALA A 33 -16.48 -6.01 -3.11
CA ALA A 33 -15.27 -6.84 -3.14
C ALA A 33 -15.35 -7.97 -2.10
N VAL A 34 -15.84 -7.66 -0.89
CA VAL A 34 -16.06 -8.64 0.17
C VAL A 34 -17.15 -9.65 -0.23
N GLN A 35 -18.19 -9.22 -0.95
CA GLN A 35 -19.20 -10.14 -1.47
C GLN A 35 -18.61 -11.14 -2.49
N LEU A 36 -17.67 -10.69 -3.32
CA LEU A 36 -17.00 -11.54 -4.32
C LEU A 36 -15.93 -12.45 -3.70
N TYR A 37 -15.28 -12.03 -2.61
CA TYR A 37 -14.29 -12.83 -1.88
C TYR A 37 -14.46 -12.65 -0.36
N PRO A 38 -15.36 -13.42 0.28
CA PRO A 38 -15.75 -13.21 1.68
C PRO A 38 -14.60 -13.24 2.70
N THR A 39 -13.53 -13.98 2.41
CA THR A 39 -12.34 -14.03 3.29
C THR A 39 -11.68 -12.66 3.47
N LEU A 40 -11.91 -11.68 2.59
CA LEU A 40 -11.44 -10.30 2.77
C LEU A 40 -11.98 -9.64 4.05
N GLU A 41 -13.12 -10.10 4.58
CA GLU A 41 -13.68 -9.59 5.84
C GLU A 41 -12.79 -9.90 7.06
N ASP A 42 -12.10 -11.04 7.03
CA ASP A 42 -11.22 -11.52 8.11
C ASP A 42 -9.73 -11.23 7.85
N MET A 43 -9.43 -10.48 6.78
CA MET A 43 -8.07 -10.10 6.41
C MET A 43 -7.68 -8.76 7.01
N GLU A 44 -6.42 -8.66 7.43
CA GLU A 44 -5.82 -7.42 7.94
C GLU A 44 -4.43 -7.22 7.32
N GLY A 45 -3.94 -5.97 7.31
CA GLY A 45 -2.56 -5.65 6.91
C GLY A 45 -2.21 -5.89 5.45
N TYR A 46 -3.21 -6.03 4.56
CA TYR A 46 -3.02 -6.18 3.12
C TYR A 46 -2.84 -4.82 2.42
N ALA A 47 -2.27 -4.87 1.22
CA ALA A 47 -2.17 -3.73 0.32
C ALA A 47 -3.15 -3.85 -0.86
N VAL A 48 -3.65 -2.72 -1.35
CA VAL A 48 -4.65 -2.68 -2.43
C VAL A 48 -4.17 -1.79 -3.57
N GLY A 49 -4.25 -2.33 -4.79
CA GLY A 49 -4.12 -1.57 -6.03
C GLY A 49 -5.42 -1.59 -6.82
N GLN A 50 -5.75 -0.51 -7.50
CA GLN A 50 -6.95 -0.38 -8.33
C GLN A 50 -6.58 -0.02 -9.77
N TYR A 51 -7.18 -0.73 -10.74
CA TYR A 51 -7.15 -0.35 -12.14
C TYR A 51 -8.53 -0.52 -12.76
N LYS A 52 -9.22 0.59 -13.04
CA LYS A 52 -10.62 0.57 -13.51
C LYS A 52 -11.49 -0.26 -12.54
N ASP A 53 -12.20 -1.26 -13.07
CA ASP A 53 -13.09 -2.16 -12.34
C ASP A 53 -12.36 -3.40 -11.76
N TYR A 54 -11.05 -3.30 -11.60
CA TYR A 54 -10.23 -4.35 -11.01
C TYR A 54 -9.59 -3.87 -9.70
N LEU A 55 -9.62 -4.73 -8.68
CA LEU A 55 -8.75 -4.62 -7.51
C LEU A 55 -7.71 -5.73 -7.50
N LEU A 56 -6.50 -5.37 -7.10
CA LEU A 56 -5.44 -6.28 -6.72
C LEU A 56 -5.23 -6.18 -5.21
N ILE A 57 -5.20 -7.31 -4.52
CA ILE A 57 -4.89 -7.40 -3.10
C ILE A 57 -3.59 -8.19 -2.94
N PHE A 58 -2.64 -7.62 -2.20
CA PHE A 58 -1.33 -8.19 -1.90
C PHE A 58 -1.17 -8.37 -0.40
N GLY A 59 -0.53 -9.46 0.00
CA GLY A 59 -0.17 -9.72 1.39
C GLY A 59 -1.37 -9.71 2.33
N GLY A 60 -1.07 -9.35 3.58
CA GLY A 60 -2.00 -9.41 4.69
C GLY A 60 -2.07 -10.78 5.35
N SER A 61 -2.83 -10.83 6.44
CA SER A 61 -3.04 -12.03 7.24
C SER A 61 -4.53 -12.32 7.38
N ILE A 62 -4.89 -13.59 7.23
CA ILE A 62 -6.24 -14.11 7.42
C ILE A 62 -6.33 -14.66 8.83
N ARG A 63 -7.25 -14.13 9.64
CA ARG A 63 -7.50 -14.63 10.98
C ARG A 63 -8.38 -15.88 10.91
N SER A 64 -7.89 -17.03 11.35
CA SER A 64 -8.61 -18.31 11.27
C SER A 64 -8.77 -18.97 12.63
N LYS A 65 -9.96 -19.54 12.89
CA LYS A 65 -10.27 -20.26 14.13
C LYS A 65 -9.72 -21.68 14.07
N ILE A 66 -8.78 -22.02 14.95
CA ILE A 66 -8.15 -23.35 15.01
C ILE A 66 -8.81 -24.25 16.07
N SER A 67 -9.31 -23.66 17.16
CA SER A 67 -10.13 -24.36 18.16
C SER A 67 -11.04 -23.37 18.90
N ASP A 68 -11.89 -23.86 19.82
CA ASP A 68 -12.68 -22.96 20.67
C ASP A 68 -11.77 -21.99 21.44
N ASN A 69 -12.08 -20.69 21.31
CA ASN A 69 -11.30 -19.57 21.84
C ASN A 69 -9.84 -19.48 21.36
N ASN A 70 -9.47 -20.14 20.26
CA ASN A 70 -8.12 -20.07 19.69
C ASN A 70 -8.18 -19.65 18.21
N TYR A 71 -7.49 -18.55 17.91
CA TYR A 71 -7.35 -18.00 16.57
C TYR A 71 -5.87 -17.91 16.22
N GLN A 72 -5.55 -18.14 14.96
CA GLN A 72 -4.22 -17.98 14.42
C GLN A 72 -4.31 -17.21 13.11
N ASP A 73 -3.35 -16.32 12.91
CA ASP A 73 -3.20 -15.55 11.69
C ASP A 73 -2.31 -16.32 10.70
N PHE A 74 -2.80 -16.43 9.47
CA PHE A 74 -2.08 -17.07 8.36
C PHE A 74 -1.76 -16.03 7.30
N PRO A 75 -0.54 -16.00 6.75
CA PRO A 75 -0.21 -15.08 5.68
C PRO A 75 -1.04 -15.40 4.44
N ASN A 76 -1.47 -14.37 3.74
CA ASN A 76 -2.01 -14.51 2.39
C ASN A 76 -0.85 -14.75 1.41
N LEU A 77 -0.88 -15.91 0.75
CA LEU A 77 0.13 -16.32 -0.23
C LEU A 77 -0.35 -16.11 -1.67
N ASP A 78 -1.48 -15.44 -1.87
CA ASP A 78 -2.05 -15.21 -3.20
C ASP A 78 -2.10 -13.71 -3.51
N ILE A 79 -1.90 -13.37 -4.78
CA ILE A 79 -2.41 -12.09 -5.32
C ILE A 79 -3.88 -12.31 -5.63
N LEU A 80 -4.76 -11.59 -4.94
CA LEU A 80 -6.20 -11.66 -5.22
C LEU A 80 -6.56 -10.62 -6.28
N LEU A 81 -7.27 -11.06 -7.32
CA LEU A 81 -7.84 -10.21 -8.36
C LEU A 81 -9.35 -10.19 -8.20
N ILE A 82 -9.92 -9.03 -7.93
CA ILE A 82 -11.37 -8.80 -7.92
C ILE A 82 -11.75 -8.14 -9.24
N ASP A 83 -12.67 -8.75 -9.97
CA ASP A 83 -13.17 -8.29 -11.27
C ASP A 83 -14.65 -7.92 -11.11
N PHE A 84 -14.93 -6.62 -11.00
CA PHE A 84 -16.30 -6.12 -10.84
C PHE A 84 -17.11 -6.19 -12.14
N ASN A 85 -16.46 -6.29 -13.32
CA ASN A 85 -17.16 -6.41 -14.59
C ASN A 85 -17.76 -7.80 -14.77
N GLU A 86 -16.97 -8.83 -14.45
CA GLU A 86 -17.40 -10.23 -14.54
C GLU A 86 -18.00 -10.77 -13.23
N ASN A 87 -18.08 -9.95 -12.18
CA ASN A 87 -18.55 -10.32 -10.84
C ASN A 87 -17.88 -11.59 -10.31
N ARG A 88 -16.54 -11.61 -10.33
CA ARG A 88 -15.75 -12.75 -9.86
C ARG A 88 -14.50 -12.30 -9.13
N ALA A 89 -14.01 -13.18 -8.27
CA ALA A 89 -12.69 -13.08 -7.66
C ALA A 89 -11.82 -14.25 -8.11
N SER A 90 -10.51 -14.03 -8.19
CA SER A 90 -9.52 -15.05 -8.54
C SER A 90 -8.31 -14.90 -7.64
N ALA A 91 -7.76 -16.02 -7.17
CA ALA A 91 -6.55 -16.07 -6.39
C ALA A 91 -5.42 -16.63 -7.26
N TYR A 92 -4.32 -15.88 -7.36
CA TYR A 92 -3.13 -16.27 -8.09
C TYR A 92 -2.03 -16.52 -7.09
N THR A 93 -1.74 -17.79 -6.83
CA THR A 93 -0.72 -18.17 -5.85
C THR A 93 0.63 -17.63 -6.23
N ASN A 94 1.29 -17.03 -5.24
CA ASN A 94 2.66 -16.52 -5.24
C ASN A 94 3.72 -17.64 -5.46
N GLY A 95 3.31 -18.83 -5.91
CA GLY A 95 4.12 -20.04 -6.04
C GLY A 95 5.19 -20.00 -7.14
N SER A 96 5.58 -18.81 -7.60
CA SER A 96 6.61 -18.60 -8.62
C SER A 96 7.55 -17.43 -8.33
N TYR A 97 7.33 -16.63 -7.27
CA TYR A 97 8.22 -15.51 -6.96
C TYR A 97 9.24 -15.97 -5.91
N GLU A 98 10.24 -16.71 -6.37
CA GLU A 98 11.32 -17.16 -5.50
C GLU A 98 12.08 -15.97 -4.89
N GLY A 99 12.49 -16.11 -3.62
CA GLY A 99 13.32 -15.13 -2.93
C GLY A 99 12.57 -13.95 -2.32
N SER A 100 13.26 -12.81 -2.20
CA SER A 100 12.83 -11.65 -1.42
C SER A 100 11.52 -11.02 -1.87
N LEU A 101 11.20 -11.10 -3.16
CA LEU A 101 9.97 -10.54 -3.73
C LEU A 101 8.75 -11.29 -3.23
N GLY A 102 8.72 -12.62 -3.40
CA GLY A 102 7.63 -13.45 -2.92
C GLY A 102 7.45 -13.35 -1.42
N GLU A 103 8.55 -13.38 -0.67
CA GLU A 103 8.54 -13.23 0.79
C GLU A 103 7.90 -11.91 1.24
N GLN A 104 8.27 -10.78 0.62
CA GLN A 104 7.70 -9.47 0.98
C GLN A 104 6.22 -9.37 0.60
N ILE A 105 5.82 -9.77 -0.61
CA ILE A 105 4.42 -9.56 -1.03
C ILE A 105 3.43 -10.45 -0.28
N SER A 106 3.91 -11.46 0.46
CA SER A 106 3.13 -12.27 1.39
C SER A 106 3.19 -11.78 2.84
N ALA A 107 3.83 -10.64 3.09
CA ALA A 107 3.90 -10.03 4.41
C ALA A 107 2.56 -9.43 4.83
N THR A 108 2.36 -9.31 6.15
CA THR A 108 1.28 -8.51 6.73
C THR A 108 1.81 -7.14 7.16
N GLY A 109 0.91 -6.17 7.35
CA GLY A 109 1.24 -4.82 7.76
C GLY A 109 2.01 -4.04 6.70
N LEU A 110 1.75 -4.31 5.41
CA LEU A 110 2.36 -3.58 4.31
C LEU A 110 1.88 -2.12 4.33
N SER A 111 2.82 -1.17 4.32
CA SER A 111 2.50 0.21 4.00
C SER A 111 2.42 0.35 2.48
N TYR A 112 1.40 1.02 1.96
CA TYR A 112 1.25 1.15 0.52
C TYR A 112 0.76 2.50 0.07
N TYR A 113 0.98 2.88 -1.18
CA TYR A 113 0.33 4.02 -1.80
C TYR A 113 0.25 3.80 -3.31
N GLN A 114 -0.85 4.16 -3.96
CA GLN A 114 -0.97 4.14 -5.40
C GLN A 114 -0.92 5.55 -5.97
N ASN A 115 0.05 5.83 -6.84
CA ASN A 115 0.17 7.07 -7.59
C ASN A 115 0.35 6.76 -9.08
N ASP A 116 -0.41 7.43 -9.94
CA ASP A 116 -0.27 7.37 -11.40
C ASP A 116 -0.20 5.94 -12.00
N GLY A 117 -0.96 5.00 -11.42
CA GLY A 117 -1.01 3.59 -11.85
C GLY A 117 0.16 2.73 -11.37
N LEU A 118 1.05 3.29 -10.54
CA LEU A 118 2.07 2.56 -9.80
C LEU A 118 1.64 2.39 -8.34
N LEU A 119 1.68 1.15 -7.86
CA LEU A 119 1.47 0.82 -6.45
C LEU A 119 2.84 0.63 -5.79
N TYR A 120 3.10 1.42 -4.76
CA TYR A 120 4.28 1.33 -3.92
C TYR A 120 3.92 0.50 -2.69
N LEU A 121 4.67 -0.58 -2.46
CA LEU A 121 4.60 -1.40 -1.26
C LEU A 121 5.88 -1.24 -0.47
N LEU A 122 5.76 -0.97 0.82
CA LEU A 122 6.88 -0.73 1.72
C LEU A 122 6.80 -1.67 2.91
N GLY A 123 7.94 -2.25 3.23
CA GLY A 123 8.11 -2.96 4.47
C GLY A 123 7.28 -4.24 4.55
N GLY A 124 6.61 -4.42 5.68
CA GLY A 124 5.81 -5.59 6.03
C GLY A 124 6.56 -6.55 6.95
N TYR A 125 5.81 -7.38 7.69
CA TYR A 125 6.34 -8.41 8.57
C TYR A 125 5.88 -9.79 8.11
N GLY A 126 6.82 -10.73 8.00
CA GLY A 126 6.53 -12.08 7.54
C GLY A 126 7.70 -13.03 7.67
N TYR A 127 7.46 -14.29 7.32
CA TYR A 127 8.50 -15.32 7.32
C TYR A 127 9.38 -15.19 6.08
N SER A 128 10.69 -15.13 6.28
CA SER A 128 11.69 -15.20 5.22
C SER A 128 12.30 -16.59 5.22
N GLU A 129 12.09 -17.35 4.15
CA GLU A 129 12.75 -18.64 3.92
C GLU A 129 14.26 -18.45 3.78
N THR A 130 14.66 -17.40 3.08
CA THR A 130 16.06 -17.01 2.85
C THR A 130 16.83 -16.83 4.16
N HIS A 131 16.17 -16.27 5.19
CA HIS A 131 16.79 -16.03 6.50
C HIS A 131 16.38 -17.04 7.57
N ASN A 132 15.48 -17.98 7.26
CA ASN A 132 14.89 -18.95 8.19
C ASN A 132 14.38 -18.32 9.50
N GLN A 133 13.72 -17.17 9.38
CA GLN A 133 13.20 -16.38 10.51
C GLN A 133 12.07 -15.46 10.06
N PHE A 134 11.24 -14.98 10.99
CA PHE A 134 10.36 -13.86 10.66
C PHE A 134 11.14 -12.56 10.78
N ILE A 135 10.97 -11.67 9.82
CA ILE A 135 11.61 -10.36 9.75
C ILE A 135 10.59 -9.29 9.39
N THR A 136 10.93 -8.05 9.72
CA THR A 136 10.39 -6.89 9.02
C THR A 136 11.22 -6.67 7.75
N PHE A 137 10.56 -6.74 6.60
CA PHE A 137 11.21 -6.70 5.30
C PHE A 137 11.75 -5.30 4.99
N PRO A 138 13.01 -5.15 4.53
CA PRO A 138 13.63 -3.85 4.23
C PRO A 138 13.40 -3.44 2.76
N TYR A 139 12.21 -3.67 2.21
CA TYR A 139 12.01 -3.57 0.76
C TYR A 139 10.99 -2.51 0.37
N ILE A 140 11.26 -1.87 -0.77
CA ILE A 140 10.29 -1.09 -1.55
C ILE A 140 10.00 -1.87 -2.82
N THR A 141 8.73 -2.21 -3.05
CA THR A 141 8.29 -2.82 -4.30
C THR A 141 7.36 -1.88 -5.05
N VAL A 142 7.74 -1.51 -6.27
CA VAL A 142 6.94 -0.69 -7.19
C VAL A 142 6.26 -1.60 -8.21
N ILE A 143 4.95 -1.54 -8.29
CA ILE A 143 4.10 -2.42 -9.11
C ILE A 143 3.35 -1.61 -10.15
N ASN A 144 3.49 -1.96 -11.43
CA ASN A 144 2.61 -1.41 -12.47
C ASN A 144 1.25 -2.12 -12.45
N VAL A 145 0.25 -1.51 -11.81
CA VAL A 145 -1.05 -2.13 -11.54
C VAL A 145 -1.77 -2.57 -12.82
N LYS A 146 -1.72 -1.74 -13.87
CA LYS A 146 -2.32 -2.07 -15.17
C LYS A 146 -1.69 -3.32 -15.78
N GLN A 147 -0.36 -3.38 -15.84
CA GLN A 147 0.33 -4.51 -16.45
C GLN A 147 0.16 -5.79 -15.64
N THR A 148 0.10 -5.68 -14.31
CA THR A 148 -0.24 -6.80 -13.42
C THR A 148 -1.62 -7.36 -13.74
N VAL A 149 -2.67 -6.51 -13.77
CA VAL A 149 -4.04 -6.94 -14.12
C VAL A 149 -4.07 -7.62 -15.49
N LEU A 150 -3.44 -7.02 -16.51
CA LEU A 150 -3.41 -7.60 -17.86
C LEU A 150 -2.68 -8.94 -17.90
N SER A 151 -1.59 -9.11 -17.14
CA SER A 151 -0.85 -10.37 -17.09
C SER A 151 -1.71 -11.47 -16.46
N LEU A 152 -2.32 -11.19 -15.30
CA LEU A 152 -3.18 -12.15 -14.59
C LEU A 152 -4.40 -12.58 -15.42
N LEU A 153 -5.07 -11.65 -16.10
CA LEU A 153 -6.21 -11.96 -16.98
C LEU A 153 -5.84 -12.86 -18.15
N ASN A 154 -4.59 -12.79 -18.63
CA ASN A 154 -4.07 -13.61 -19.71
C ASN A 154 -3.37 -14.90 -19.21
N GLY A 155 -3.40 -15.18 -17.90
CA GLY A 155 -2.73 -16.33 -17.30
C GLY A 155 -1.19 -16.27 -17.39
N MET A 156 -0.63 -15.06 -17.44
CA MET A 156 0.81 -14.81 -17.47
C MET A 156 1.31 -14.38 -16.09
N ASP A 157 2.59 -14.64 -15.83
CA ASP A 157 3.29 -14.18 -14.63
C ASP A 157 3.44 -12.63 -14.64
N PRO A 158 2.96 -11.91 -13.61
CA PRO A 158 3.05 -10.46 -13.55
C PRO A 158 4.41 -9.90 -13.09
N VAL A 159 5.39 -10.72 -12.66
CA VAL A 159 6.66 -10.25 -12.04
C VAL A 159 7.43 -9.25 -12.89
N ALA A 160 7.34 -9.34 -14.22
CA ALA A 160 7.95 -8.36 -15.11
C ALA A 160 7.41 -6.93 -14.92
N SER A 161 6.29 -6.78 -14.21
CA SER A 161 5.66 -5.51 -13.84
C SER A 161 6.11 -4.99 -12.47
N PHE A 162 6.95 -5.74 -11.75
CA PHE A 162 7.40 -5.43 -10.39
C PHE A 162 8.87 -5.00 -10.42
N TYR A 163 9.21 -4.00 -9.62
CA TYR A 163 10.58 -3.62 -9.33
C TYR A 163 10.75 -3.56 -7.82
N GLN A 164 11.74 -4.27 -7.27
CA GLN A 164 12.05 -4.26 -5.85
C GLN A 164 13.43 -3.64 -5.62
N LEU A 165 13.55 -2.76 -4.64
CA LEU A 165 14.83 -2.36 -4.06
C LEU A 165 14.89 -2.64 -2.56
N CYS A 166 16.10 -2.83 -2.06
CA CYS A 166 16.40 -3.05 -0.66
C CYS A 166 16.94 -1.78 -0.02
N ASP A 167 16.35 -1.37 1.09
CA ASP A 167 16.83 -0.29 1.95
C ASP A 167 16.40 -0.56 3.40
N ASP A 168 17.37 -0.75 4.31
CA ASP A 168 17.11 -1.08 5.71
C ASP A 168 16.26 -0.01 6.43
N ARG A 169 16.25 1.23 5.95
CA ARG A 169 15.39 2.29 6.49
C ARG A 169 13.91 2.03 6.23
N MET A 170 13.58 1.09 5.34
CA MET A 170 12.22 0.68 5.01
C MET A 170 11.78 -0.58 5.75
N ALA A 171 12.59 -1.10 6.68
CA ALA A 171 12.18 -2.16 7.59
C ALA A 171 11.17 -1.61 8.61
N VAL A 172 9.91 -1.54 8.20
CA VAL A 172 8.77 -1.13 9.03
C VAL A 172 7.51 -1.89 8.62
N PHE A 173 6.59 -2.11 9.55
CA PHE A 173 5.24 -2.62 9.24
C PHE A 173 4.20 -1.88 10.08
N ASP A 174 2.94 -1.93 9.65
CA ASP A 174 1.81 -1.21 10.24
C ASP A 174 1.99 0.33 10.29
N ALA A 175 2.82 0.91 9.41
CA ALA A 175 2.97 2.36 9.31
C ALA A 175 1.91 2.96 8.37
N GLU A 176 1.36 4.12 8.73
CA GLU A 176 0.48 4.87 7.85
C GLU A 176 1.31 5.59 6.80
N MET A 177 0.89 5.49 5.53
CA MET A 177 1.64 6.07 4.41
C MET A 177 0.76 7.01 3.61
N ASP A 178 1.29 8.17 3.23
CA ASP A 178 0.60 9.09 2.33
C ASP A 178 1.59 9.85 1.43
N TYR A 179 1.09 10.59 0.46
CA TYR A 179 1.89 11.30 -0.54
C TYR A 179 1.29 12.68 -0.79
N ASN A 180 2.13 13.72 -0.80
CA ASN A 180 1.66 15.10 -0.96
C ASN A 180 1.71 15.63 -2.40
N GLY A 181 2.14 14.79 -3.36
CA GLY A 181 2.40 15.23 -4.74
C GLY A 181 3.87 15.30 -5.10
N ASP A 182 4.78 15.34 -4.13
CA ASP A 182 6.24 15.42 -4.33
C ASP A 182 7.01 14.35 -3.53
N GLU A 183 6.63 14.09 -2.29
CA GLU A 183 7.29 13.10 -1.43
C GLU A 183 6.31 12.25 -0.64
N PHE A 184 6.80 11.09 -0.22
CA PHE A 184 6.09 10.15 0.61
C PHE A 184 6.34 10.45 2.08
N PHE A 185 5.30 10.21 2.86
CA PHE A 185 5.28 10.33 4.31
C PHE A 185 4.92 8.97 4.87
N LEU A 186 5.67 8.53 5.87
CA LEU A 186 5.45 7.27 6.56
C LEU A 186 5.48 7.53 8.05
N MET A 187 4.36 7.29 8.74
CA MET A 187 4.19 7.67 10.13
C MET A 187 3.97 6.44 11.01
N ASN A 188 4.66 6.45 12.15
CA ASN A 188 4.67 5.39 13.15
C ASN A 188 5.12 4.03 12.57
N GLY A 189 4.49 2.95 13.03
CA GLY A 189 4.77 1.58 12.64
C GLY A 189 5.59 0.82 13.68
N LYS A 190 6.11 -0.31 13.26
CA LYS A 190 6.82 -1.26 14.11
C LYS A 190 7.98 -1.88 13.36
N PHE A 191 8.93 -2.41 14.12
CA PHE A 191 9.97 -3.29 13.65
C PHE A 191 9.99 -4.54 14.53
N ALA A 192 10.04 -5.71 13.92
CA ALA A 192 10.02 -6.97 14.65
C ALA A 192 10.80 -8.08 13.96
N TYR A 193 11.28 -9.03 14.74
CA TYR A 193 11.82 -10.27 14.23
C TYR A 193 11.57 -11.43 15.19
N LYS A 194 11.47 -12.64 14.63
CA LYS A 194 11.32 -13.89 15.38
C LYS A 194 12.43 -14.86 15.05
N LEU A 195 13.40 -15.00 15.96
CA LEU A 195 14.50 -15.96 15.82
C LEU A 195 14.03 -17.38 16.13
N ARG A 196 14.49 -18.34 15.32
CA ARG A 196 14.20 -19.78 15.46
C ARG A 196 12.69 -20.04 15.57
N PRO A 197 11.90 -19.64 14.55
CA PRO A 197 10.44 -19.58 14.67
C PRO A 197 9.75 -20.93 14.93
N PHE A 198 10.42 -22.04 14.62
CA PHE A 198 9.92 -23.42 14.78
C PHE A 198 10.56 -24.18 15.95
N ALA A 199 11.40 -23.52 16.76
CA ALA A 199 11.94 -24.13 17.98
C ALA A 199 10.95 -24.02 19.14
N ASP A 200 11.11 -24.87 20.17
CA ASP A 200 10.27 -24.85 21.39
C ASP A 200 10.32 -23.51 22.14
N ASN A 201 11.41 -22.75 21.98
CA ASN A 201 11.59 -21.44 22.60
C ASN A 201 11.97 -20.37 21.55
N PRO A 202 11.00 -19.92 20.74
CA PRO A 202 11.23 -18.87 19.76
C PRO A 202 11.39 -17.53 20.48
N ARG A 203 12.28 -16.67 19.98
CA ARG A 203 12.46 -15.33 20.54
C ARG A 203 11.82 -14.30 19.62
N TYR A 204 10.76 -13.66 20.10
CA TYR A 204 10.15 -12.50 19.46
C TYR A 204 10.71 -11.21 20.06
N VAL A 205 11.09 -10.27 19.21
CA VAL A 205 11.51 -8.92 19.59
C VAL A 205 10.71 -7.95 18.73
N GLU A 206 10.12 -6.94 19.37
CA GLU A 206 9.34 -5.88 18.72
C GLU A 206 9.76 -4.54 19.29
N GLU A 207 9.90 -3.56 18.41
CA GLU A 207 10.05 -2.14 18.72
C GLU A 207 8.93 -1.37 18.02
N LYS A 208 8.34 -0.41 18.74
CA LYS A 208 7.29 0.46 18.19
C LYS A 208 7.89 1.81 17.87
N TYR A 209 7.72 2.25 16.64
CA TYR A 209 8.01 3.61 16.23
C TYR A 209 6.77 4.44 16.55
N ASN A 210 6.77 5.09 17.71
CA ASN A 210 5.69 5.99 18.12
C ASN A 210 6.13 7.42 17.89
N GLU A 211 5.28 8.22 17.25
CA GLU A 211 5.53 9.65 17.01
C GLU A 211 6.79 9.90 16.17
N GLU A 212 7.07 8.97 15.26
CA GLU A 212 8.12 9.07 14.25
C GLU A 212 7.48 9.29 12.88
N ILE A 213 8.00 10.23 12.09
CA ILE A 213 7.63 10.40 10.67
C ILE A 213 8.89 10.30 9.81
N ARG A 214 8.82 9.51 8.76
CA ARG A 214 9.83 9.44 7.70
C ARG A 214 9.31 10.14 6.46
N THR A 215 10.12 11.00 5.87
CA THR A 215 9.83 11.66 4.59
C THR A 215 10.87 11.26 3.57
N PHE A 216 10.46 10.97 2.33
CA PHE A 216 11.38 10.52 1.28
C PHE A 216 10.77 10.60 -0.11
N LYS A 217 11.62 10.57 -1.14
CA LYS A 217 11.21 10.48 -2.54
C LYS A 217 11.62 9.13 -3.11
N ILE A 218 10.76 8.60 -3.99
CA ILE A 218 11.08 7.44 -4.81
C ILE A 218 11.13 7.91 -6.26
N SER A 219 12.31 7.92 -6.85
CA SER A 219 12.55 8.38 -8.21
C SER A 219 13.02 7.24 -9.10
N LYS A 220 12.90 7.43 -10.41
CA LYS A 220 13.35 6.48 -11.42
C LYS A 220 14.36 7.14 -12.34
N ASP A 221 15.55 6.56 -12.45
CA ASP A 221 16.55 6.94 -13.45
C ASP A 221 16.81 5.77 -14.41
N GLY A 222 16.43 5.96 -15.68
CA GLY A 222 16.47 4.89 -16.68
C GLY A 222 15.62 3.68 -16.28
N ALA A 223 16.27 2.58 -15.90
CA ALA A 223 15.64 1.34 -15.44
C ALA A 223 15.69 1.14 -13.92
N GLU A 224 16.47 1.95 -13.21
CA GLU A 224 16.69 1.82 -11.76
C GLU A 224 15.77 2.76 -10.99
N TRP A 225 15.36 2.32 -9.80
CA TRP A 225 14.64 3.15 -8.84
C TRP A 225 15.50 3.43 -7.62
N HIS A 226 15.35 4.63 -7.07
CA HIS A 226 16.15 5.14 -5.97
C HIS A 226 15.29 5.71 -4.86
N LEU A 227 15.74 5.53 -3.62
CA LEU A 227 15.23 6.24 -2.44
C LEU A 227 16.10 7.48 -2.22
N GLU A 228 15.49 8.66 -2.29
CA GLU A 228 16.16 9.96 -2.22
C GLU A 228 15.55 10.83 -1.13
N HIS A 229 16.27 11.86 -0.69
CA HIS A 229 15.78 12.86 0.26
C HIS A 229 15.13 12.28 1.53
N PHE A 230 15.69 11.18 2.04
CA PHE A 230 15.18 10.53 3.25
C PHE A 230 15.52 11.34 4.51
N GLU A 231 14.50 11.65 5.31
CA GLU A 231 14.64 12.27 6.62
C GLU A 231 13.72 11.59 7.65
N THR A 232 14.14 11.59 8.91
CA THR A 232 13.35 11.08 10.05
C THR A 232 13.10 12.22 11.04
N TRP A 233 11.83 12.39 11.41
CA TRP A 233 11.32 13.41 12.30
C TRP A 233 10.83 12.78 13.60
N TYR A 234 11.46 13.17 14.70
CA TYR A 234 11.04 12.83 16.07
C TYR A 234 10.37 14.01 16.78
N ASP A 235 10.70 15.23 16.36
CA ASP A 235 10.06 16.46 16.83
C ASP A 235 8.88 16.79 15.90
N LEU A 236 7.68 16.44 16.36
CA LEU A 236 6.45 16.65 15.60
C LEU A 236 6.06 18.13 15.49
N GLU A 237 6.55 19.01 16.36
CA GLU A 237 6.31 20.45 16.25
C GLU A 237 7.17 21.02 15.13
N ALA A 238 8.46 20.69 15.11
CA ALA A 238 9.37 21.07 14.02
C ALA A 238 8.92 20.52 12.66
N PHE A 239 8.44 19.27 12.61
CA PHE A 239 7.84 18.68 11.41
C PHE A 239 6.66 19.51 10.90
N ARG A 240 5.75 19.91 11.80
CA ARG A 240 4.58 20.72 11.45
C ARG A 240 4.94 22.12 10.97
N GLU A 241 5.95 22.75 11.57
CA GLU A 241 6.46 24.05 11.13
C GLU A 241 7.08 23.97 9.72
N GLN A 242 7.82 22.90 9.44
CA GLN A 242 8.48 22.69 8.15
C GLN A 242 7.48 22.41 7.02
N TYR A 243 6.56 21.46 7.22
CA TYR A 243 5.67 21.00 6.15
C TYR A 243 4.36 21.79 6.08
N GLY A 244 3.83 22.26 7.22
CA GLY A 244 2.59 23.04 7.27
C GLY A 244 1.46 22.40 6.46
N THR A 245 0.99 23.11 5.43
CA THR A 245 -0.10 22.65 4.55
C THR A 245 0.31 21.58 3.53
N LEU A 246 1.60 21.24 3.45
CA LEU A 246 2.13 20.17 2.60
C LEU A 246 2.04 18.79 3.27
N ILE A 247 1.64 18.72 4.54
CA ILE A 247 1.34 17.45 5.20
C ILE A 247 0.12 16.84 4.52
N PRO A 248 0.23 15.63 3.98
CA PRO A 248 -0.90 15.00 3.31
C PRO A 248 -1.97 14.57 4.33
N GLU A 249 -3.21 14.49 3.86
CA GLU A 249 -4.40 14.43 4.72
C GLU A 249 -4.33 13.32 5.77
N ARG A 250 -3.87 12.11 5.42
CA ARG A 250 -3.92 10.98 6.36
C ARG A 250 -2.88 11.09 7.46
N ILE A 251 -1.73 11.67 7.16
CA ILE A 251 -0.71 11.98 8.17
C ILE A 251 -1.22 13.07 9.11
N GLU A 252 -1.89 14.09 8.57
CA GLU A 252 -2.51 15.14 9.37
C GLU A 252 -3.59 14.57 10.31
N GLN A 253 -4.44 13.66 9.83
CA GLN A 253 -5.44 12.97 10.65
C GLN A 253 -4.80 12.17 11.79
N GLN A 254 -3.73 11.41 11.53
CA GLN A 254 -2.99 10.66 12.56
C GLN A 254 -2.40 11.60 13.61
N LEU A 255 -1.79 12.71 13.19
CA LEU A 255 -1.25 13.71 14.11
C LEU A 255 -2.33 14.37 14.99
N GLN A 256 -3.52 14.62 14.44
CA GLN A 256 -4.65 15.15 15.22
C GLN A 256 -5.16 14.14 16.25
N GLN A 257 -5.26 12.85 15.89
CA GLN A 257 -5.65 11.79 16.82
C GLN A 257 -4.64 11.65 17.98
N LEU A 258 -3.35 11.76 17.70
CA LEU A 258 -2.30 11.78 18.73
C LEU A 258 -2.42 12.98 19.68
N GLN A 259 -2.72 14.18 19.16
CA GLN A 259 -2.92 15.35 20.00
C GLN A 259 -4.15 15.21 20.90
N GLN A 260 -5.25 14.66 20.37
CA GLN A 260 -6.46 14.40 21.15
C GLN A 260 -6.22 13.39 22.26
N SER A 261 -5.51 12.28 21.98
CA SER A 261 -5.21 11.26 22.99
C SER A 261 -4.32 11.80 24.11
N ARG A 262 -3.33 12.64 23.78
CA ARG A 262 -2.50 13.35 24.77
C ARG A 262 -3.35 14.26 25.67
N ASN A 263 -4.27 15.03 25.11
CA ASN A 263 -5.14 15.92 25.88
C ASN A 263 -6.10 15.17 26.82
N LEU A 264 -6.52 13.95 26.47
CA LEU A 264 -7.36 13.11 27.33
C LEU A 264 -6.58 12.43 28.47
N SER A 265 -5.25 12.35 28.33
CA SER A 265 -4.35 11.73 29.32
C SER A 265 -3.80 12.70 30.37
N GLN A 266 -4.06 14.00 30.22
CA GLN A 266 -3.69 15.08 31.15
C GLN A 266 -4.85 15.48 32.05
#